data_AF-A0A9P6F8V8-F1
#
_entry.id   AF-A0A9P6F8V8-F1
#
_cell.length_a   1.000
_cell.length_b   1.000
_cell.length_c   1.000
_cell.angle_alpha   90.00
_cell.angle_beta   90.00
_cell.angle_gamma   90.00
#
_symmetry.space_group_name_H-M   'P 1'
#
loop_
_entity.id
_entity.type
_entity.pdbx_description
1 polymer ?
#
loop_
_entity_poly.entity_id
_entity_poly.type
_entity_poly.pdbx_seq_one_letter_code
_entity_poly.pdbx_strand_id
1 'polypeptide(L)'
;MDELRFNRSPRGHNVFQRIKDDKEAPIKSSRRNFVLKEGHTEDEMVEYITHVFKKHLVCHTMDEALEYDALVQNYWEFLHTNWPIINRVKHHRTEIAAVNDIDSIKTFVLNRLGPIPVFFFLTVIFGTRAYSCPYRNVEKGVMLLYVLVKGVSLSDMAQYIPKTSSHTVHKEIYMYNPAALNRLLTTMLSEMFSTLKSRHLAAERNPDPFKNVTLNLDGHDSRVIYVNADKASMYSYKLKKSGFRVQVCTDMNNMVLFVSAPAPCKDYNDGTMLLRMGIQNKIHELDCVALDGGYNLFIGKLLDSADELQYENFCYPIRKMRGIALTEEEIAYNEIFGSFRSRIQDYFGEMQSTFIKFSHTVVNKVAEKESFGVQYKLACLLMNIKRFVALRNIPTEQHHTLWLQDGFDYPTLPNIKVKLPQSQDLLATRKAFFDMSISLQTRAADDDMALGDDDRANEVKAVTESIRLYRRVVG
;
A
#
# COMPACT_ATOMS: atom_id res chain seq x y z
N MET A 1 47.91 13.33 23.41
CA MET A 1 47.40 13.21 22.03
C MET A 1 46.75 11.85 21.92
N ASP A 2 45.46 11.79 22.18
CA ASP A 2 44.68 10.56 22.05
C ASP A 2 44.08 10.52 20.64
N GLU A 3 44.43 9.48 19.85
CA GLU A 3 43.92 9.30 18.49
C GLU A 3 42.43 8.87 18.52
N LEU A 4 41.52 9.77 18.19
CA LEU A 4 40.11 9.44 17.90
C LEU A 4 40.00 8.73 16.54
N ARG A 5 39.89 7.40 16.55
CA ARG A 5 39.65 6.60 15.34
C ARG A 5 38.16 6.47 15.06
N PHE A 6 37.72 6.92 13.88
CA PHE A 6 36.32 6.79 13.43
C PHE A 6 36.13 5.59 12.49
N ASN A 7 35.04 4.86 12.71
CA ASN A 7 34.64 3.73 11.87
C ASN A 7 33.86 4.22 10.64
N ARG A 8 34.11 3.61 9.47
CA ARG A 8 33.61 4.08 8.16
C ARG A 8 32.13 3.74 7.96
N SER A 9 31.24 4.52 8.57
CA SER A 9 29.81 4.55 8.23
C SER A 9 29.52 5.60 7.13
N PRO A 10 28.56 5.39 6.21
CA PRO A 10 28.04 6.37 5.25
C PRO A 10 27.47 7.64 5.89
N ARG A 11 26.99 7.57 7.14
CA ARG A 11 26.69 8.78 7.94
C ARG A 11 27.92 9.66 8.10
N GLY A 12 29.10 9.04 8.19
CA GLY A 12 30.39 9.68 8.18
C GLY A 12 30.82 10.11 6.78
N HIS A 13 30.46 9.44 5.67
CA HIS A 13 31.00 9.77 4.35
C HIS A 13 30.49 11.13 3.81
N ASN A 14 29.20 11.44 3.95
CA ASN A 14 28.63 12.75 3.55
C ASN A 14 28.99 13.88 4.51
N VAL A 15 29.06 13.60 5.81
CA VAL A 15 29.55 14.55 6.82
C VAL A 15 31.04 14.83 6.63
N PHE A 16 31.84 13.80 6.36
CA PHE A 16 33.28 13.90 6.11
C PHE A 16 33.58 14.69 4.84
N GLN A 17 32.79 14.49 3.77
CA GLN A 17 32.93 15.28 2.55
C GLN A 17 32.59 16.76 2.80
N ARG A 18 31.50 17.06 3.53
CA ARG A 18 31.20 18.44 3.97
C ARG A 18 32.28 19.07 4.83
N ILE A 19 32.83 18.33 5.81
CA ILE A 19 33.95 18.80 6.65
C ILE A 19 35.20 19.02 5.81
N LYS A 20 35.42 18.21 4.77
CA LYS A 20 36.56 18.33 3.86
C LYS A 20 36.44 19.53 2.93
N ASP A 21 35.22 19.86 2.52
CA ASP A 21 34.93 20.97 1.60
C ASP A 21 34.77 22.32 2.33
N ASP A 22 34.57 22.29 3.65
CA ASP A 22 34.50 23.48 4.50
C ASP A 22 35.91 24.02 4.85
N LYS A 23 36.29 25.10 4.18
CA LYS A 23 37.61 25.74 4.36
C LYS A 23 37.76 26.39 5.73
N GLU A 24 36.66 26.77 6.37
CA GLU A 24 36.65 27.45 7.68
C GLU A 24 36.58 26.46 8.85
N ALA A 25 36.44 25.16 8.59
CA ALA A 25 36.45 24.13 9.63
C ALA A 25 37.72 24.24 10.51
N PRO A 26 37.63 24.11 11.85
CA PRO A 26 38.79 24.10 12.75
C PRO A 26 39.67 22.84 12.61
N ILE A 27 39.30 21.93 11.69
CA ILE A 27 39.93 20.65 11.43
C ILE A 27 40.32 20.51 9.96
N LYS A 28 41.37 19.75 9.70
CA LYS A 28 41.82 19.31 8.38
C LYS A 28 41.67 17.79 8.29
N SER A 29 41.09 17.32 7.19
CA SER A 29 40.96 15.88 6.95
C SER A 29 42.25 15.32 6.32
N SER A 30 42.79 14.28 6.96
CA SER A 30 43.86 13.40 6.46
C SER A 30 43.24 12.02 6.25
N ARG A 31 43.83 11.18 5.37
CA ARG A 31 43.25 9.94 4.77
C ARG A 31 42.41 9.03 5.70
N ARG A 32 42.54 9.11 7.04
CA ARG A 32 41.63 8.50 8.03
C ARG A 32 41.38 9.31 9.32
N ASN A 33 41.96 10.52 9.48
CA ASN A 33 41.95 11.27 10.75
C ASN A 33 41.56 12.74 10.53
N PHE A 34 40.94 13.34 11.55
CA PHE A 34 40.82 14.79 11.64
C PHE A 34 41.98 15.33 12.47
N VAL A 35 42.67 16.34 11.94
CA VAL A 35 43.76 17.02 12.64
C VAL A 35 43.31 18.46 12.89
N LEU A 36 43.44 18.92 14.12
CA LEU A 36 43.18 20.31 14.49
C LEU A 36 44.07 21.23 13.63
N LYS A 37 43.50 22.30 13.06
CA LYS A 37 44.28 23.35 12.41
C LYS A 37 45.01 24.17 13.48
N GLU A 38 46.20 24.69 13.15
CA GLU A 38 46.92 25.60 14.04
C GLU A 38 46.03 26.80 14.42
N GLY A 39 46.05 27.17 15.71
CA GLY A 39 45.27 28.28 16.24
C GLY A 39 43.86 27.94 16.73
N HIS A 40 43.43 26.68 16.61
CA HIS A 40 42.13 26.22 17.11
C HIS A 40 42.26 25.36 18.37
N THR A 41 41.15 25.16 19.08
CA THR A 41 41.07 24.33 20.30
C THR A 41 40.30 23.03 20.07
N GLU A 42 40.51 22.01 20.91
CA GLU A 42 39.73 20.77 20.85
C GLU A 42 38.23 21.01 21.08
N ASP A 43 37.87 21.99 21.92
CA ASP A 43 36.48 22.37 22.16
C ASP A 43 35.81 22.91 20.88
N GLU A 44 36.51 23.76 20.12
CA GLU A 44 36.03 24.27 18.82
C GLU A 44 35.83 23.14 17.81
N MET A 45 36.71 22.13 17.82
CA MET A 45 36.55 20.93 16.99
C MET A 45 35.32 20.11 17.39
N VAL A 46 35.12 19.86 18.69
CA VAL A 46 33.96 19.11 19.19
C VAL A 46 32.66 19.85 18.88
N GLU A 47 32.64 21.17 19.08
CA GLU A 47 31.48 22.02 18.77
C GLU A 47 31.16 22.02 17.28
N TYR A 48 32.17 22.19 16.41
CA TYR A 48 32.02 22.15 14.96
C TYR A 48 31.52 20.78 14.46
N ILE A 49 32.13 19.68 14.91
CA ILE A 49 31.71 18.32 14.54
C ILE A 49 30.25 18.11 14.98
N THR A 50 29.93 18.46 16.23
CA THR A 50 28.57 18.35 16.77
C THR A 50 27.57 19.18 15.96
N HIS A 51 27.96 20.39 15.54
CA HIS A 51 27.15 21.26 14.70
C HIS A 51 26.89 20.65 13.33
N VAL A 52 27.92 20.15 12.63
CA VAL A 52 27.78 19.54 11.30
C VAL A 52 26.91 18.29 11.37
N PHE A 53 27.12 17.43 12.37
CA PHE A 53 26.31 16.23 12.58
C PHE A 53 24.85 16.59 12.90
N LYS A 54 24.60 17.54 13.81
CA LYS A 54 23.24 18.02 14.12
C LYS A 54 22.58 18.61 12.89
N LYS A 55 23.26 19.47 12.14
CA LYS A 55 22.74 20.10 10.92
C LYS A 55 22.39 19.07 9.85
N HIS A 56 23.24 18.07 9.64
CA HIS A 56 22.99 17.02 8.65
C HIS A 56 21.82 16.11 9.05
N LEU A 57 21.76 15.71 10.32
CA LEU A 57 20.64 14.92 10.84
C LEU A 57 19.32 15.68 10.72
N VAL A 58 19.32 16.97 11.08
CA VAL A 58 18.15 17.86 10.99
C VAL A 58 17.69 18.01 9.55
N CYS A 59 18.60 18.31 8.60
CA CYS A 59 18.25 18.43 7.18
C CYS A 59 17.59 17.15 6.64
N HIS A 60 18.15 15.97 6.94
CA HIS A 60 17.59 14.71 6.47
C HIS A 60 16.21 14.42 7.07
N THR A 61 16.00 14.72 8.35
CA THR A 61 14.68 14.56 8.99
C THR A 61 13.65 15.56 8.44
N MET A 62 14.09 16.76 8.05
CA MET A 62 13.22 17.76 7.43
C MET A 62 12.82 17.35 6.01
N ASP A 63 13.75 16.84 5.19
CA ASP A 63 13.45 16.37 3.85
C ASP A 63 12.47 15.19 3.86
N GLU A 64 12.65 14.26 4.80
CA GLU A 64 11.72 13.15 5.00
C GLU A 64 10.35 13.67 5.46
N ALA A 65 10.29 14.62 6.40
CA ALA A 65 9.03 15.20 6.86
C ALA A 65 8.25 15.89 5.73
N LEU A 66 8.93 16.72 4.92
CA LEU A 66 8.33 17.44 3.79
C LEU A 66 7.73 16.48 2.75
N GLU A 67 8.44 15.39 2.44
CA GLU A 67 7.97 14.40 1.46
C GLU A 67 6.67 13.71 1.92
N TYR A 68 6.60 13.36 3.21
CA TYR A 68 5.39 12.74 3.77
C TYR A 68 4.24 13.75 3.95
N ASP A 69 4.53 15.00 4.28
CA ASP A 69 3.51 16.03 4.38
C ASP A 69 2.88 16.28 3.00
N ALA A 70 3.67 16.23 1.92
CA ALA A 70 3.17 16.25 0.55
C ALA A 70 2.27 15.04 0.24
N LEU A 71 2.64 13.82 0.66
CA LEU A 71 1.79 12.63 0.51
C LEU A 71 0.44 12.80 1.23
N VAL A 72 0.45 13.33 2.46
CA VAL A 72 -0.78 13.60 3.23
C VAL A 72 -1.65 14.64 2.52
N GLN A 73 -1.05 15.75 2.07
CA GLN A 73 -1.77 16.81 1.37
C GLN A 73 -2.41 16.31 0.06
N ASN A 74 -1.72 15.45 -0.68
CA ASN A 74 -2.18 15.00 -1.99
C ASN A 74 -3.20 13.86 -1.93
N TYR A 75 -3.09 12.96 -0.95
CA TYR A 75 -3.84 11.69 -0.97
C TYR A 75 -4.71 11.44 0.27
N TRP A 76 -4.55 12.21 1.35
CA TRP A 76 -5.21 11.96 2.64
C TRP A 76 -6.27 13.00 2.99
N GLU A 77 -6.80 13.71 2.00
CA GLU A 77 -7.93 14.65 2.18
C GLU A 77 -9.11 13.99 2.92
N PHE A 78 -9.29 12.67 2.74
CA PHE A 78 -10.35 11.91 3.41
C PHE A 78 -10.39 12.13 4.93
N LEU A 79 -9.24 12.39 5.58
CA LEU A 79 -9.14 12.68 7.02
C LEU A 79 -9.99 13.86 7.47
N HIS A 80 -10.34 14.78 6.57
CA HIS A 80 -11.12 15.97 6.85
C HIS A 80 -12.47 15.98 6.11
N THR A 81 -12.76 14.94 5.33
CA THR A 81 -14.01 14.85 4.58
C THR A 81 -15.18 14.45 5.49
N ASN A 82 -16.34 15.05 5.22
CA ASN A 82 -17.59 14.62 5.82
C ASN A 82 -17.96 13.21 5.34
N TRP A 83 -18.77 12.51 6.16
CA TRP A 83 -19.36 11.24 5.77
C TRP A 83 -20.16 11.39 4.46
N PRO A 84 -19.98 10.48 3.48
CA PRO A 84 -20.60 10.62 2.18
C PRO A 84 -22.13 10.51 2.28
N ILE A 85 -22.82 11.31 1.47
CA ILE A 85 -24.28 11.27 1.40
C ILE A 85 -24.71 10.10 0.52
N ILE A 86 -25.49 9.17 1.08
CA ILE A 86 -25.93 7.97 0.36
C ILE A 86 -27.42 8.06 0.04
N ASN A 87 -27.72 8.01 -1.27
CA ASN A 87 -29.10 7.95 -1.75
C ASN A 87 -29.68 6.57 -1.44
N ARG A 88 -30.71 6.54 -0.58
CA ARG A 88 -31.45 5.30 -0.31
C ARG A 88 -32.20 4.88 -1.56
N VAL A 89 -31.83 3.75 -2.13
CA VAL A 89 -32.66 3.06 -3.12
C VAL A 89 -33.88 2.52 -2.35
N LYS A 90 -35.10 2.80 -2.83
CA LYS A 90 -36.33 2.32 -2.18
C LYS A 90 -36.22 0.82 -1.91
N HIS A 91 -36.10 0.43 -0.65
CA HIS A 91 -36.19 -0.97 -0.26
C HIS A 91 -37.67 -1.35 -0.12
N HIS A 92 -38.00 -2.59 -0.50
CA HIS A 92 -39.34 -3.16 -0.36
C HIS A 92 -39.79 -3.35 1.10
N ARG A 93 -38.90 -3.17 2.09
CA ARG A 93 -39.22 -3.21 3.52
C ARG A 93 -39.17 -1.80 4.11
N THR A 94 -40.20 -1.47 4.88
CA THR A 94 -40.41 -0.18 5.53
C THR A 94 -39.47 0.05 6.73
N GLU A 95 -38.90 -1.02 7.31
CA GLU A 95 -38.14 -0.98 8.56
C GLU A 95 -36.70 -1.50 8.40
N ILE A 96 -35.77 -0.82 9.09
CA ILE A 96 -34.37 -1.22 9.23
C ILE A 96 -34.27 -2.22 10.38
N ALA A 97 -33.75 -3.41 10.11
CA ALA A 97 -33.43 -4.43 11.11
C ALA A 97 -32.11 -4.13 11.83
N ALA A 98 -32.00 -4.59 13.07
CA ALA A 98 -30.78 -4.53 13.86
C ALA A 98 -29.86 -5.72 13.57
N VAL A 99 -28.55 -5.49 13.61
CA VAL A 99 -27.53 -6.54 13.61
C VAL A 99 -27.36 -7.05 15.04
N ASN A 100 -27.40 -8.37 15.26
CA ASN A 100 -27.16 -8.93 16.59
C ASN A 100 -25.71 -8.66 17.01
N ASP A 101 -25.51 -8.27 18.27
CA ASP A 101 -24.17 -8.08 18.88
C ASP A 101 -23.24 -7.12 18.10
N ILE A 102 -23.82 -6.09 17.49
CA ILE A 102 -23.07 -5.13 16.66
C ILE A 102 -21.97 -4.40 17.43
N ASP A 103 -22.15 -4.12 18.72
CA ASP A 103 -21.17 -3.39 19.52
C ASP A 103 -19.89 -4.21 19.78
N SER A 104 -20.03 -5.52 19.98
CA SER A 104 -18.91 -6.46 20.07
C SER A 104 -18.15 -6.53 18.74
N ILE A 105 -18.87 -6.57 17.61
CA ILE A 105 -18.26 -6.52 16.27
C ILE A 105 -17.50 -5.21 16.07
N LYS A 106 -18.12 -4.06 16.35
CA LYS A 106 -17.50 -2.74 16.21
C LYS A 106 -16.24 -2.63 17.07
N THR A 107 -16.31 -3.07 18.33
CA THR A 107 -15.19 -3.08 19.27
C THR A 107 -14.05 -3.99 18.77
N PHE A 108 -14.37 -5.18 18.25
CA PHE A 108 -13.36 -6.09 17.70
C PHE A 108 -12.64 -5.47 16.48
N VAL A 109 -13.39 -4.85 15.57
CA VAL A 109 -12.83 -4.17 14.40
C VAL A 109 -11.98 -2.96 14.80
N LEU A 110 -12.46 -2.14 15.76
CA LEU A 110 -11.71 -1.00 16.30
C LEU A 110 -10.39 -1.44 16.92
N ASN A 111 -10.41 -2.45 17.79
CA ASN A 111 -9.20 -2.93 18.47
C ASN A 111 -8.17 -3.51 17.48
N ARG A 112 -8.65 -4.02 16.34
CA ARG A 112 -7.77 -4.63 15.34
C ARG A 112 -7.14 -3.63 14.38
N LEU A 113 -7.94 -2.68 13.89
CA LEU A 113 -7.52 -1.76 12.82
C LEU A 113 -7.25 -0.35 13.32
N GLY A 114 -7.93 0.09 14.37
CA GLY A 114 -7.98 1.48 14.79
C GLY A 114 -9.05 2.29 14.04
N PRO A 115 -9.31 3.53 14.48
CA PRO A 115 -10.42 4.34 13.98
C PRO A 115 -10.23 4.81 12.53
N ILE A 116 -9.04 5.30 12.17
CA ILE A 116 -8.77 5.89 10.84
C ILE A 116 -8.86 4.87 9.70
N PRO A 117 -8.28 3.65 9.79
CA PRO A 117 -8.45 2.66 8.71
C PRO A 117 -9.91 2.23 8.51
N VAL A 118 -10.68 2.12 9.60
CA VAL A 118 -12.12 1.79 9.53
C VAL A 118 -12.89 2.94 8.90
N PHE A 119 -12.62 4.17 9.33
CA PHE A 119 -13.20 5.37 8.75
C PHE A 119 -12.90 5.50 7.25
N PHE A 120 -11.65 5.31 6.83
CA PHE A 120 -11.26 5.28 5.41
C PHE A 120 -12.05 4.23 4.63
N PHE A 121 -12.12 2.99 5.15
CA PHE A 121 -12.90 1.95 4.49
C PHE A 121 -14.37 2.36 4.33
N LEU A 122 -14.98 2.88 5.39
CA LEU A 122 -16.39 3.24 5.38
C LEU A 122 -16.69 4.47 4.50
N THR A 123 -15.77 5.42 4.37
CA THR A 123 -16.02 6.65 3.59
C THR A 123 -15.55 6.55 2.15
N VAL A 124 -14.34 6.03 1.90
CA VAL A 124 -13.68 6.05 0.60
C VAL A 124 -14.01 4.80 -0.21
N ILE A 125 -13.98 3.62 0.42
CA ILE A 125 -14.15 2.34 -0.28
C ILE A 125 -15.62 1.91 -0.32
N PHE A 126 -16.27 1.89 0.84
CA PHE A 126 -17.61 1.35 1.02
C PHE A 126 -18.69 2.43 0.83
N GLY A 127 -18.48 3.66 1.31
CA GLY A 127 -19.47 4.74 1.36
C GLY A 127 -19.92 5.33 0.01
N THR A 128 -19.67 4.63 -1.09
CA THR A 128 -19.97 5.09 -2.46
C THR A 128 -21.43 4.87 -2.87
N ARG A 129 -22.17 3.99 -2.20
CA ARG A 129 -23.56 3.66 -2.51
C ARG A 129 -24.31 2.97 -1.37
N ALA A 130 -25.63 2.86 -1.52
CA ALA A 130 -26.46 2.02 -0.68
C ALA A 130 -26.33 0.55 -1.09
N TYR A 131 -26.12 -0.34 -0.12
CA TYR A 131 -26.05 -1.78 -0.35
C TYR A 131 -27.37 -2.47 -0.02
N SER A 132 -27.72 -3.52 -0.75
CA SER A 132 -29.00 -4.22 -0.58
C SER A 132 -29.01 -5.08 0.68
N CYS A 133 -29.90 -4.76 1.60
CA CYS A 133 -30.43 -5.58 2.72
C CYS A 133 -30.97 -4.63 3.81
N PRO A 134 -31.89 -5.08 4.69
CA PRO A 134 -32.58 -4.20 5.63
C PRO A 134 -31.72 -3.89 6.87
N TYR A 135 -30.45 -3.55 6.71
CA TYR A 135 -29.54 -3.16 7.81
C TYR A 135 -29.02 -1.74 7.56
N ARG A 136 -28.47 -1.08 8.58
CA ARG A 136 -27.77 0.20 8.39
C ARG A 136 -26.57 0.00 7.48
N ASN A 137 -26.32 0.97 6.61
CA ASN A 137 -25.27 0.80 5.61
C ASN A 137 -23.87 0.79 6.26
N VAL A 138 -23.66 1.61 7.30
CA VAL A 138 -22.41 1.60 8.08
C VAL A 138 -22.14 0.21 8.69
N GLU A 139 -23.14 -0.41 9.31
CA GLU A 139 -23.02 -1.72 9.95
C GLU A 139 -22.68 -2.83 8.94
N LYS A 140 -23.22 -2.76 7.71
CA LYS A 140 -22.84 -3.67 6.60
C LYS A 140 -21.35 -3.60 6.30
N GLY A 141 -20.80 -2.38 6.21
CA GLY A 141 -19.37 -2.16 6.00
C GLY A 141 -18.53 -2.72 7.14
N VAL A 142 -18.91 -2.46 8.39
CA VAL A 142 -18.22 -2.98 9.58
C VAL A 142 -18.23 -4.52 9.59
N MET A 143 -19.35 -5.16 9.22
CA MET A 143 -19.43 -6.62 9.11
C MET A 143 -18.49 -7.19 8.04
N LEU A 144 -18.31 -6.50 6.90
CA LEU A 144 -17.32 -6.92 5.90
C LEU A 144 -15.90 -6.86 6.45
N LEU A 145 -15.55 -5.80 7.19
CA LEU A 145 -14.26 -5.72 7.87
C LEU A 145 -14.10 -6.86 8.88
N TYR A 146 -15.14 -7.14 9.66
CA TYR A 146 -15.15 -8.22 10.65
C TYR A 146 -14.85 -9.59 10.02
N VAL A 147 -15.43 -9.89 8.86
CA VAL A 147 -15.11 -11.10 8.08
C VAL A 147 -13.61 -11.20 7.76
N LEU A 148 -12.97 -10.09 7.37
CA LEU A 148 -11.54 -10.07 7.06
C LEU A 148 -10.67 -10.19 8.33
N VAL A 149 -10.99 -9.44 9.39
CA VAL A 149 -10.16 -9.40 10.61
C VAL A 149 -10.31 -10.63 11.50
N LYS A 150 -11.51 -11.18 11.61
CA LYS A 150 -11.80 -12.38 12.40
C LYS A 150 -11.57 -13.67 11.61
N GLY A 151 -11.64 -13.61 10.27
CA GLY A 151 -11.50 -14.79 9.41
C GLY A 151 -12.73 -15.70 9.44
N VAL A 152 -13.90 -15.19 9.81
CA VAL A 152 -15.15 -15.95 9.80
C VAL A 152 -15.66 -16.15 8.37
N SER A 153 -16.30 -17.27 8.10
CA SER A 153 -16.93 -17.50 6.79
C SER A 153 -18.23 -16.71 6.66
N LEU A 154 -18.71 -16.50 5.42
CA LEU A 154 -20.03 -15.90 5.20
C LEU A 154 -21.17 -16.72 5.81
N SER A 155 -20.96 -18.02 6.02
CA SER A 155 -21.91 -18.88 6.74
C SER A 155 -21.89 -18.62 8.23
N ASP A 156 -20.72 -18.37 8.84
CA ASP A 156 -20.60 -18.07 10.27
C ASP A 156 -21.19 -16.70 10.62
N MET A 157 -21.31 -15.80 9.63
CA MET A 157 -22.05 -14.54 9.78
C MET A 157 -23.54 -14.75 10.05
N ALA A 158 -24.08 -15.96 9.84
CA ALA A 158 -25.48 -16.31 10.11
C ALA A 158 -25.91 -16.07 11.57
N GLN A 159 -24.96 -16.03 12.51
CA GLN A 159 -25.24 -15.70 13.91
C GLN A 159 -25.63 -14.22 14.11
N TYR A 160 -25.20 -13.33 13.21
CA TYR A 160 -25.41 -11.88 13.33
C TYR A 160 -26.51 -11.37 12.39
N ILE A 161 -26.52 -11.87 11.15
CA ILE A 161 -27.49 -11.54 10.09
C ILE A 161 -27.77 -12.77 9.21
N PRO A 162 -28.93 -12.86 8.53
CA PRO A 162 -29.20 -13.97 7.60
C PRO A 162 -28.12 -14.14 6.54
N LYS A 163 -27.76 -15.39 6.24
CA LYS A 163 -26.74 -15.76 5.24
C LYS A 163 -26.98 -15.12 3.86
N THR A 164 -28.24 -14.96 3.47
CA THR A 164 -28.60 -14.28 2.22
C THR A 164 -28.19 -12.81 2.23
N SER A 165 -28.35 -12.12 3.37
CA SER A 165 -27.95 -10.72 3.51
C SER A 165 -26.43 -10.55 3.50
N SER A 166 -25.70 -11.41 4.23
CA SER A 166 -24.22 -11.37 4.24
C SER A 166 -23.65 -11.65 2.85
N HIS A 167 -24.21 -12.61 2.12
CA HIS A 167 -23.78 -12.94 0.77
C HIS A 167 -24.12 -11.83 -0.24
N THR A 168 -25.29 -11.19 -0.14
CA THR A 168 -25.67 -10.07 -1.01
C THR A 168 -24.70 -8.91 -0.89
N VAL A 169 -24.39 -8.48 0.34
CA VAL A 169 -23.43 -7.38 0.58
C VAL A 169 -22.04 -7.74 0.04
N HIS A 170 -21.56 -8.96 0.33
CA HIS A 170 -20.28 -9.45 -0.16
C HIS A 170 -20.19 -9.45 -1.69
N LYS A 171 -21.24 -9.93 -2.37
CA LYS A 171 -21.33 -9.96 -3.84
C LYS A 171 -21.33 -8.56 -4.42
N GLU A 172 -22.10 -7.64 -3.84
CA GLU A 172 -22.18 -6.26 -4.32
C GLU A 172 -20.79 -5.60 -4.29
N ILE A 173 -20.04 -5.70 -3.19
CA ILE A 173 -18.72 -5.06 -3.12
C ILE A 173 -17.64 -5.76 -3.95
N TYR A 174 -17.55 -7.10 -3.89
CA TYR A 174 -16.38 -7.81 -4.41
C TYR A 174 -16.60 -8.50 -5.75
N MET A 175 -17.84 -8.65 -6.21
CA MET A 175 -18.15 -9.42 -7.43
C MET A 175 -18.87 -8.59 -8.50
N TYR A 176 -19.54 -7.49 -8.14
CA TYR A 176 -20.28 -6.70 -9.14
C TYR A 176 -19.36 -5.96 -10.13
N ASN A 177 -18.27 -5.36 -9.65
CA ASN A 177 -17.23 -4.75 -10.51
C ASN A 177 -15.85 -4.90 -9.86
N PRO A 178 -15.31 -6.13 -9.79
CA PRO A 178 -14.03 -6.39 -9.13
C PRO A 178 -12.87 -5.66 -9.80
N ALA A 179 -12.95 -5.41 -11.12
CA ALA A 179 -11.89 -4.74 -11.87
C ALA A 179 -11.72 -3.27 -11.45
N ALA A 180 -12.82 -2.53 -11.30
CA ALA A 180 -12.77 -1.12 -10.87
C ALA A 180 -12.21 -0.99 -9.44
N LEU A 181 -12.69 -1.82 -8.51
CA LEU A 181 -12.18 -1.82 -7.13
C LEU A 181 -10.71 -2.27 -7.08
N ASN A 182 -10.32 -3.29 -7.86
CA ASN A 182 -8.94 -3.72 -7.95
C ASN A 182 -8.01 -2.61 -8.47
N ARG A 183 -8.44 -1.84 -9.48
CA ARG A 183 -7.68 -0.68 -9.98
C ARG A 183 -7.52 0.38 -8.91
N LEU A 184 -8.63 0.79 -8.29
CA LEU A 184 -8.63 1.77 -7.18
C LEU A 184 -7.64 1.38 -6.07
N LEU A 185 -7.73 0.14 -5.58
CA LEU A 185 -6.82 -0.36 -4.53
C LEU A 185 -5.37 -0.43 -5.00
N THR A 186 -5.12 -0.73 -6.27
CA THR A 186 -3.75 -0.79 -6.81
C THR A 186 -3.13 0.60 -6.88
N THR A 187 -3.86 1.58 -7.40
CA THR A 187 -3.43 3.00 -7.45
C THR A 187 -3.17 3.54 -6.05
N MET A 188 -4.08 3.27 -5.11
CA MET A 188 -3.93 3.72 -3.73
C MET A 188 -2.68 3.12 -3.05
N LEU A 189 -2.40 1.82 -3.27
CA LEU A 189 -1.20 1.18 -2.74
C LEU A 189 0.09 1.78 -3.32
N SER A 190 0.12 2.10 -4.62
CA SER A 190 1.32 2.62 -5.28
C SER A 190 1.60 4.08 -4.98
N GLU A 191 0.58 4.89 -4.68
CA GLU A 191 0.72 6.36 -4.65
C GLU A 191 0.61 6.97 -3.24
N MET A 192 -0.23 6.41 -2.35
CA MET A 192 -0.62 7.13 -1.12
C MET A 192 0.44 7.12 0.00
N PHE A 193 1.44 6.24 -0.06
CA PHE A 193 2.28 5.93 1.11
C PHE A 193 3.79 6.11 0.89
N SER A 194 4.24 6.14 -0.37
CA SER A 194 5.66 6.10 -0.68
C SER A 194 5.94 6.72 -2.04
N THR A 195 6.96 7.56 -2.10
CA THR A 195 7.53 8.12 -3.34
C THR A 195 8.93 7.58 -3.53
N LEU A 196 9.51 7.77 -4.73
CA LEU A 196 10.90 7.40 -4.96
C LEU A 196 11.84 8.05 -3.93
N LYS A 197 11.65 9.34 -3.67
CA LYS A 197 12.44 10.09 -2.69
C LYS A 197 12.28 9.53 -1.28
N SER A 198 11.05 9.25 -0.82
CA SER A 198 10.85 8.69 0.52
C SER A 198 11.48 7.30 0.66
N ARG A 199 11.46 6.50 -0.41
CA ARG A 199 12.11 5.17 -0.43
C ARG A 199 13.62 5.27 -0.26
N HIS A 200 14.29 6.17 -0.99
CA HIS A 200 15.73 6.39 -0.84
C HIS A 200 16.09 6.92 0.56
N LEU A 201 15.32 7.88 1.08
CA LEU A 201 15.51 8.40 2.44
C LEU A 201 15.35 7.29 3.50
N ALA A 202 14.43 6.35 3.29
CA ALA A 202 14.27 5.20 4.18
C ALA A 202 15.41 4.18 4.03
N ALA A 203 15.93 3.98 2.82
CA ALA A 203 17.06 3.08 2.54
C ALA A 203 18.36 3.54 3.22
N GLU A 204 18.52 4.83 3.50
CA GLU A 204 19.63 5.36 4.30
C GLU A 204 19.67 4.81 5.74
N ARG A 205 18.60 4.17 6.22
CA ARG A 205 18.58 3.48 7.52
C ARG A 205 19.07 2.03 7.46
N ASN A 206 19.28 1.48 6.26
CA ASN A 206 19.78 0.12 6.08
C ASN A 206 21.24 -0.03 6.51
N PRO A 207 21.75 -1.25 6.70
CA PRO A 207 23.18 -1.49 6.87
C PRO A 207 23.99 -0.97 5.68
N ASP A 208 25.24 -0.57 5.94
CA ASP A 208 26.12 0.10 4.97
C ASP A 208 26.26 -0.58 3.59
N PRO A 209 26.37 -1.92 3.46
CA PRO A 209 26.43 -2.55 2.14
C PRO A 209 25.10 -2.52 1.36
N PHE A 210 24.00 -2.05 1.97
CA PHE A 210 22.64 -2.14 1.43
C PHE A 210 21.87 -0.81 1.49
N LYS A 211 22.58 0.33 1.50
CA LYS A 211 21.98 1.67 1.45
C LYS A 211 21.21 1.94 0.15
N ASN A 212 21.51 1.19 -0.90
CA ASN A 212 20.80 1.23 -2.17
C ASN A 212 19.46 0.48 -2.16
N VAL A 213 19.22 -0.45 -1.23
CA VAL A 213 18.01 -1.28 -1.19
C VAL A 213 16.80 -0.43 -0.77
N THR A 214 15.89 -0.17 -1.71
CA THR A 214 14.68 0.64 -1.50
C THR A 214 13.42 -0.20 -1.33
N LEU A 215 13.42 -1.44 -1.81
CA LEU A 215 12.26 -2.34 -1.82
C LEU A 215 12.59 -3.74 -1.30
N ASN A 216 11.61 -4.40 -0.67
CA ASN A 216 11.61 -5.83 -0.36
C ASN A 216 10.53 -6.54 -1.17
N LEU A 217 10.78 -7.78 -1.60
CA LEU A 217 9.77 -8.57 -2.32
C LEU A 217 9.82 -10.05 -1.91
N ASP A 218 8.66 -10.59 -1.52
CA ASP A 218 8.53 -12.00 -1.11
C ASP A 218 7.07 -12.51 -1.27
N GLY A 219 6.91 -13.83 -1.27
CA GLY A 219 5.64 -14.53 -1.45
C GLY A 219 4.92 -14.84 -0.13
N HIS A 220 3.65 -14.44 -0.04
CA HIS A 220 2.74 -14.82 1.04
C HIS A 220 1.81 -15.96 0.61
N ASP A 221 1.76 -17.02 1.41
CA ASP A 221 0.87 -18.16 1.20
C ASP A 221 -0.34 -18.05 2.13
N SER A 222 -1.55 -18.07 1.59
CA SER A 222 -2.80 -18.12 2.36
C SER A 222 -3.48 -19.47 2.19
N ARG A 223 -4.01 -20.03 3.28
CA ARG A 223 -4.71 -21.33 3.24
C ARG A 223 -6.09 -21.18 2.60
N VAL A 224 -6.35 -21.94 1.54
CA VAL A 224 -7.62 -21.87 0.80
C VAL A 224 -8.12 -23.24 0.36
N ILE A 225 -9.44 -23.36 0.22
CA ILE A 225 -10.12 -24.38 -0.57
C ILE A 225 -10.76 -23.65 -1.74
N TYR A 226 -10.19 -23.81 -2.93
CA TYR A 226 -10.75 -23.25 -4.16
C TYR A 226 -11.76 -24.22 -4.74
N VAL A 227 -13.02 -23.79 -4.89
CA VAL A 227 -14.15 -24.67 -5.25
C VAL A 227 -13.94 -25.35 -6.60
N ASN A 228 -13.23 -24.70 -7.52
CA ASN A 228 -13.07 -25.15 -8.91
C ASN A 228 -11.69 -25.77 -9.19
N ALA A 229 -10.94 -26.19 -8.17
CA ALA A 229 -9.65 -26.86 -8.36
C ALA A 229 -9.50 -28.10 -7.49
N ASP A 230 -8.73 -29.06 -8.00
CA ASP A 230 -8.29 -30.20 -7.23
C ASP A 230 -7.33 -29.77 -6.10
N LYS A 231 -7.35 -30.49 -4.98
CA LYS A 231 -6.51 -30.15 -3.82
C LYS A 231 -5.01 -30.23 -4.13
N ALA A 232 -4.61 -31.07 -5.08
CA ALA A 232 -3.21 -31.32 -5.40
C ALA A 232 -2.61 -30.13 -6.15
N SER A 233 -3.28 -29.58 -7.17
CA SER A 233 -2.87 -28.37 -7.91
C SER A 233 -2.77 -27.12 -7.04
N MET A 234 -3.38 -27.14 -5.86
CA MET A 234 -3.35 -26.04 -4.90
C MET A 234 -2.27 -26.21 -3.81
N TYR A 235 -1.53 -27.33 -3.78
CA TYR A 235 -0.67 -27.67 -2.64
C TYR A 235 0.46 -26.65 -2.42
N SER A 236 0.52 -26.09 -1.20
CA SER A 236 1.66 -25.30 -0.73
C SER A 236 2.61 -26.19 0.08
N TYR A 237 3.88 -26.18 -0.29
CA TYR A 237 4.95 -26.83 0.47
C TYR A 237 5.22 -26.16 1.82
N LYS A 238 4.92 -24.85 1.94
CA LYS A 238 5.05 -24.06 3.18
C LYS A 238 3.94 -24.39 4.17
N LEU A 239 2.69 -24.47 3.68
CA LEU A 239 1.53 -24.77 4.51
C LEU A 239 1.28 -26.27 4.73
N LYS A 240 1.88 -27.13 3.89
CA LYS A 240 1.54 -28.56 3.76
C LYS A 240 0.04 -28.80 3.50
N LYS A 241 -0.64 -27.82 2.89
CA LYS A 241 -2.08 -27.75 2.63
C LYS A 241 -2.33 -26.95 1.34
N SER A 242 -3.55 -26.98 0.83
CA SER A 242 -3.98 -26.15 -0.30
C SER A 242 -3.90 -24.65 0.04
N GLY A 243 -3.36 -23.86 -0.89
CA GLY A 243 -3.10 -22.45 -0.69
C GLY A 243 -3.05 -21.63 -1.98
N PHE A 244 -3.26 -20.32 -1.82
CA PHE A 244 -2.88 -19.34 -2.83
C PHE A 244 -1.61 -18.63 -2.39
N ARG A 245 -0.71 -18.39 -3.34
CA ARG A 245 0.42 -17.49 -3.21
C ARG A 245 0.08 -16.12 -3.78
N VAL A 246 0.51 -15.08 -3.10
CA VAL A 246 0.48 -13.69 -3.56
C VAL A 246 1.90 -13.13 -3.40
N GLN A 247 2.43 -12.49 -4.44
CA GLN A 247 3.70 -11.77 -4.35
C GLN A 247 3.42 -10.36 -3.81
N VAL A 248 4.20 -9.95 -2.81
CA VAL A 248 4.05 -8.64 -2.17
C VAL A 248 5.38 -7.92 -2.24
N CYS A 249 5.35 -6.64 -2.63
CA CYS A 249 6.49 -5.76 -2.59
C CYS A 249 6.23 -4.60 -1.63
N THR A 250 7.16 -4.36 -0.72
CA THR A 250 7.11 -3.28 0.27
C THR A 250 8.29 -2.34 0.13
N ASP A 251 8.15 -1.10 0.57
CA ASP A 251 9.30 -0.22 0.78
C ASP A 251 10.05 -0.55 2.10
N MET A 252 11.10 0.23 2.39
CA MET A 252 11.89 0.11 3.63
C MET A 252 11.15 0.55 4.89
N ASN A 253 10.00 1.21 4.78
CA ASN A 253 9.09 1.49 5.90
C ASN A 253 8.02 0.40 6.04
N ASN A 254 8.14 -0.70 5.28
CA ASN A 254 7.21 -1.80 5.21
C ASN A 254 5.79 -1.38 4.77
N MET A 255 5.68 -0.36 3.92
CA MET A 255 4.44 -0.02 3.22
C MET A 255 4.34 -0.89 1.96
N VAL A 256 3.23 -1.59 1.78
CA VAL A 256 2.99 -2.38 0.56
C VAL A 256 2.72 -1.44 -0.61
N LEU A 257 3.49 -1.58 -1.68
CA LEU A 257 3.28 -0.80 -2.91
C LEU A 257 2.64 -1.63 -4.00
N PHE A 258 3.05 -2.89 -4.11
CA PHE A 258 2.63 -3.75 -5.20
C PHE A 258 2.23 -5.14 -4.70
N VAL A 259 1.13 -5.65 -5.24
CA VAL A 259 0.58 -6.96 -4.91
C VAL A 259 0.17 -7.65 -6.20
N SER A 260 0.68 -8.87 -6.42
CA SER A 260 0.30 -9.67 -7.60
C SER A 260 -1.14 -10.17 -7.51
N ALA A 261 -1.67 -10.65 -8.63
CA ALA A 261 -2.83 -11.54 -8.56
C ALA A 261 -2.46 -12.81 -7.76
N PRO A 262 -3.40 -13.40 -6.99
CA PRO A 262 -3.16 -14.67 -6.32
C PRO A 262 -2.86 -15.77 -7.36
N ALA A 263 -2.26 -16.88 -6.95
CA ALA A 263 -2.08 -18.06 -7.80
C ALA A 263 -1.99 -19.36 -6.98
N PRO A 264 -2.38 -20.53 -7.52
CA PRO A 264 -2.22 -21.82 -6.84
C PRO A 264 -0.77 -22.09 -6.42
N CYS A 265 -0.50 -22.49 -5.18
CA CYS A 265 0.89 -22.60 -4.70
C CYS A 265 1.74 -23.70 -5.38
N LYS A 266 1.13 -24.74 -5.99
CA LYS A 266 1.89 -25.89 -6.52
C LYS A 266 2.82 -25.48 -7.66
N ASP A 267 2.27 -24.78 -8.64
CA ASP A 267 2.98 -24.45 -9.89
C ASP A 267 3.52 -23.01 -9.87
N TYR A 268 3.13 -22.22 -8.87
CA TYR A 268 3.52 -20.82 -8.73
C TYR A 268 4.50 -20.64 -7.58
N ASN A 269 5.77 -20.97 -7.87
CA ASN A 269 6.88 -20.70 -6.97
C ASN A 269 7.28 -19.21 -6.98
N ASP A 270 8.28 -18.87 -6.19
CA ASP A 270 8.79 -17.50 -6.02
C ASP A 270 9.15 -16.85 -7.37
N GLY A 271 9.92 -17.55 -8.21
CA GLY A 271 10.35 -17.04 -9.51
C GLY A 271 9.21 -16.84 -10.52
N THR A 272 8.28 -17.78 -10.63
CA THR A 272 7.14 -17.63 -11.55
C THR A 272 6.18 -16.54 -11.07
N MET A 273 6.05 -16.35 -9.76
CA MET A 273 5.29 -15.24 -9.19
C MET A 273 5.97 -13.88 -9.42
N LEU A 274 7.31 -13.81 -9.35
CA LEU A 274 8.07 -12.60 -9.70
C LEU A 274 7.83 -12.18 -11.15
N LEU A 275 7.98 -13.11 -12.11
CA LEU A 275 7.74 -12.81 -13.52
C LEU A 275 6.29 -12.39 -13.77
N ARG A 276 5.32 -13.08 -13.15
CA ARG A 276 3.89 -12.75 -13.28
C ARG A 276 3.54 -11.40 -12.67
N MET A 277 4.24 -10.99 -11.61
CA MET A 277 4.00 -9.71 -10.96
C MET A 277 4.35 -8.54 -11.89
N GLY A 278 5.29 -8.76 -12.84
CA GLY A 278 5.73 -7.73 -13.77
C GLY A 278 6.36 -6.55 -13.04
N ILE A 279 7.20 -6.81 -12.04
CA ILE A 279 7.76 -5.77 -11.16
C ILE A 279 8.63 -4.77 -11.94
N GLN A 280 9.24 -5.20 -13.05
CA GLN A 280 10.03 -4.34 -13.94
C GLN A 280 9.24 -3.15 -14.50
N ASN A 281 7.93 -3.32 -14.69
CA ASN A 281 7.04 -2.27 -15.22
C ASN A 281 6.49 -1.36 -14.11
N LYS A 282 6.98 -1.49 -12.88
CA LYS A 282 6.41 -0.86 -11.68
C LYS A 282 7.41 -0.08 -10.84
N ILE A 283 8.69 -0.42 -10.95
CA ILE A 283 9.77 0.19 -10.16
C ILE A 283 10.55 1.16 -11.03
N HIS A 284 11.20 2.14 -10.40
CA HIS A 284 12.06 3.08 -11.10
C HIS A 284 13.46 2.47 -11.30
N GLU A 285 14.22 2.94 -12.30
CA GLU A 285 15.63 2.58 -12.51
C GLU A 285 16.56 2.88 -11.31
N LEU A 286 16.10 3.69 -10.35
CA LEU A 286 16.85 4.02 -9.14
C LEU A 286 16.48 3.11 -7.96
N ASP A 287 15.40 2.33 -8.08
CA ASP A 287 15.03 1.37 -7.05
C ASP A 287 15.97 0.15 -7.07
N CYS A 288 16.23 -0.40 -5.89
CA CYS A 288 16.88 -1.70 -5.74
C CYS A 288 16.00 -2.62 -4.88
N VAL A 289 15.69 -3.79 -5.42
CA VAL A 289 14.79 -4.77 -4.80
C VAL A 289 15.61 -5.86 -4.12
N ALA A 290 15.44 -6.00 -2.80
CA ALA A 290 15.92 -7.15 -2.06
C ALA A 290 14.99 -8.37 -2.27
N LEU A 291 15.61 -9.48 -2.66
CA LEU A 291 14.98 -10.75 -3.01
C LEU A 291 15.60 -11.91 -2.23
N ASP A 292 14.83 -12.97 -1.96
CA ASP A 292 15.42 -14.25 -1.51
C ASP A 292 16.25 -14.89 -2.65
N GLY A 293 17.22 -15.74 -2.31
CA GLY A 293 18.16 -16.30 -3.25
C GLY A 293 17.60 -17.36 -4.21
N GLY A 294 16.29 -17.61 -4.20
CA GLY A 294 15.63 -18.41 -5.25
C GLY A 294 15.20 -17.58 -6.47
N TYR A 295 15.05 -16.27 -6.30
CA TYR A 295 14.58 -15.36 -7.35
C TYR A 295 15.67 -15.04 -8.37
N ASN A 296 16.94 -15.13 -7.99
CA ASN A 296 18.08 -14.79 -8.84
C ASN A 296 18.09 -15.53 -10.20
N LEU A 297 17.58 -16.76 -10.24
CA LEU A 297 17.47 -17.58 -11.46
C LEU A 297 16.51 -17.00 -12.51
N PHE A 298 15.71 -15.99 -12.15
CA PHE A 298 14.66 -15.41 -12.98
C PHE A 298 14.95 -13.94 -13.36
N ILE A 299 15.99 -13.33 -12.80
CA ILE A 299 16.31 -11.91 -13.04
C ILE A 299 16.65 -11.66 -14.51
N GLY A 300 17.44 -12.53 -15.15
CA GLY A 300 17.76 -12.38 -16.57
C GLY A 300 16.51 -12.32 -17.45
N LYS A 301 15.54 -13.22 -17.24
CA LYS A 301 14.26 -13.22 -17.97
C LYS A 301 13.41 -11.98 -17.72
N LEU A 302 13.55 -11.39 -16.54
CA LEU A 302 12.84 -10.16 -16.18
C LEU A 302 13.45 -8.96 -16.89
N LEU A 303 14.80 -8.91 -16.95
CA LEU A 303 15.57 -7.88 -17.63
C LEU A 303 15.46 -7.96 -19.16
N ASP A 304 15.26 -9.14 -19.74
CA ASP A 304 14.99 -9.30 -21.19
C ASP A 304 13.77 -8.49 -21.67
N SER A 305 12.90 -8.07 -20.74
CA SER A 305 11.71 -7.26 -21.00
C SER A 305 11.78 -5.84 -20.43
N ALA A 306 12.93 -5.39 -19.94
CA ALA A 306 13.10 -4.12 -19.24
C ALA A 306 14.32 -3.36 -19.78
N ASP A 307 14.08 -2.28 -20.53
CA ASP A 307 15.16 -1.53 -21.18
C ASP A 307 16.00 -0.69 -20.20
N GLU A 308 15.39 -0.25 -19.09
CA GLU A 308 16.01 0.70 -18.14
C GLU A 308 16.58 0.02 -16.88
N LEU A 309 16.28 -1.26 -16.65
CA LEU A 309 16.73 -1.97 -15.45
C LEU A 309 18.00 -2.79 -15.72
N GLN A 310 18.83 -2.92 -14.69
CA GLN A 310 20.08 -3.68 -14.70
C GLN A 310 20.09 -4.70 -13.55
N TYR A 311 21.10 -5.57 -13.50
CA TYR A 311 21.24 -6.54 -12.40
C TYR A 311 21.43 -5.85 -11.04
N GLU A 312 22.01 -4.66 -11.02
CA GLU A 312 22.26 -3.84 -9.84
C GLU A 312 20.97 -3.34 -9.17
N ASN A 313 19.86 -3.33 -9.90
CA ASN A 313 18.53 -3.07 -9.34
C ASN A 313 17.99 -4.23 -8.49
N PHE A 314 18.73 -5.34 -8.38
CA PHE A 314 18.31 -6.51 -7.63
C PHE A 314 19.42 -6.97 -6.68
N CYS A 315 19.05 -7.11 -5.41
CA CYS A 315 19.95 -7.57 -4.36
C CYS A 315 19.44 -8.90 -3.79
N TYR A 316 20.31 -9.89 -3.62
CA TYR A 316 19.93 -11.23 -3.17
C TYR A 316 21.11 -11.92 -2.48
N PRO A 317 20.86 -12.90 -1.59
CA PRO A 317 21.93 -13.58 -0.88
C PRO A 317 22.83 -14.36 -1.83
N ILE A 318 24.12 -14.39 -1.52
CA ILE A 318 25.13 -15.12 -2.27
C ILE A 318 24.93 -16.63 -2.06
N ARG A 319 24.78 -17.38 -3.15
CA ARG A 319 24.64 -18.84 -3.14
C ARG A 319 25.68 -19.47 -4.06
N LYS A 320 26.35 -20.52 -3.57
CA LYS A 320 27.31 -21.33 -4.33
C LYS A 320 26.77 -22.72 -4.61
N MET A 321 27.40 -23.42 -5.55
CA MET A 321 27.09 -24.83 -5.84
C MET A 321 27.28 -25.70 -4.61
N ARG A 322 26.50 -26.78 -4.54
CA ARG A 322 26.58 -27.74 -3.44
C ARG A 322 28.01 -28.28 -3.32
N GLY A 323 28.55 -28.25 -2.10
CA GLY A 323 29.91 -28.71 -1.80
C GLY A 323 30.98 -27.62 -1.87
N ILE A 324 30.63 -26.40 -2.32
CA ILE A 324 31.54 -25.25 -2.26
C ILE A 324 31.14 -24.38 -1.07
N ALA A 325 32.09 -24.17 -0.15
CA ALA A 325 31.87 -23.31 1.01
C ALA A 325 31.81 -21.83 0.60
N LEU A 326 30.98 -21.08 1.32
CA LEU A 326 31.01 -19.63 1.26
C LEU A 326 32.30 -19.12 1.93
N THR A 327 32.84 -18.00 1.44
CA THR A 327 33.92 -17.29 2.14
C THR A 327 33.36 -16.59 3.38
N GLU A 328 34.25 -16.18 4.29
CA GLU A 328 33.83 -15.42 5.48
C GLU A 328 33.10 -14.13 5.12
N GLU A 329 33.54 -13.44 4.06
CA GLU A 329 32.89 -12.23 3.55
C GLU A 329 31.48 -12.50 3.02
N GLU A 330 31.27 -13.61 2.30
CA GLU A 330 29.96 -14.01 1.78
C GLU A 330 29.00 -14.43 2.90
N ILE A 331 29.53 -15.06 3.95
CA ILE A 331 28.76 -15.39 5.15
C ILE A 331 28.32 -14.10 5.85
N ALA A 332 29.24 -13.16 6.09
CA ALA A 332 28.93 -11.88 6.70
C ALA A 332 27.92 -11.07 5.87
N TYR A 333 28.07 -11.05 4.54
CA TYR A 333 27.10 -10.44 3.63
C TYR A 333 25.70 -11.06 3.80
N ASN A 334 25.61 -12.39 3.76
CA ASN A 334 24.33 -13.11 3.89
C ASN A 334 23.68 -12.92 5.26
N GLU A 335 24.48 -12.82 6.33
CA GLU A 335 23.99 -12.56 7.68
C GLU A 335 23.33 -11.18 7.76
N ILE A 336 23.99 -10.14 7.24
CA ILE A 336 23.43 -8.77 7.20
C ILE A 336 22.19 -8.74 6.29
N PHE A 337 22.26 -9.38 5.11
CA PHE A 337 21.14 -9.46 4.17
C PHE A 337 19.92 -10.17 4.78
N GLY A 338 20.14 -11.14 5.66
CA GLY A 338 19.07 -11.87 6.37
C GLY A 338 18.05 -10.95 7.06
N SER A 339 18.47 -9.74 7.48
CA SER A 339 17.57 -8.75 8.10
C SER A 339 16.44 -8.28 7.16
N PHE A 340 16.66 -8.21 5.84
CA PHE A 340 15.63 -7.82 4.87
C PHE A 340 14.54 -8.89 4.74
N ARG A 341 14.95 -10.16 4.75
CA ARG A 341 14.03 -11.30 4.78
C ARG A 341 13.17 -11.30 6.04
N SER A 342 13.77 -11.02 7.19
CA SER A 342 13.02 -10.89 8.45
C SER A 342 11.98 -9.78 8.38
N ARG A 343 12.32 -8.60 7.83
CA ARG A 343 11.37 -7.46 7.72
C ARG A 343 10.08 -7.81 6.97
N ILE A 344 10.18 -8.44 5.80
CA ILE A 344 8.97 -8.80 5.04
C ILE A 344 8.21 -9.97 5.66
N GLN A 345 8.91 -10.89 6.35
CA GLN A 345 8.26 -11.95 7.13
C GLN A 345 7.51 -11.40 8.35
N ASP A 346 8.04 -10.37 9.01
CA ASP A 346 7.36 -9.67 10.09
C ASP A 346 6.09 -8.98 9.58
N TYR A 347 6.14 -8.37 8.40
CA TYR A 347 4.94 -7.86 7.73
C TYR A 347 3.90 -8.96 7.52
N PHE A 348 4.30 -10.13 7.00
CA PHE A 348 3.37 -11.25 6.85
C PHE A 348 2.82 -11.74 8.19
N GLY A 349 3.64 -11.78 9.24
CA GLY A 349 3.20 -12.10 10.61
C GLY A 349 2.13 -11.12 11.10
N GLU A 350 2.33 -9.81 10.91
CA GLU A 350 1.34 -8.80 11.25
C GLU A 350 0.07 -8.89 10.39
N MET A 351 0.20 -9.14 9.08
CA MET A 351 -0.94 -9.36 8.19
C MET A 351 -1.81 -10.51 8.67
N GLN A 352 -1.21 -11.65 8.97
CA GLN A 352 -1.94 -12.83 9.44
C GLN A 352 -2.56 -12.61 10.82
N SER A 353 -1.84 -11.91 11.69
CA SER A 353 -2.31 -11.57 13.02
C SER A 353 -3.22 -10.37 13.05
N THR A 354 -3.47 -9.64 11.96
CA THR A 354 -4.46 -8.56 11.88
C THR A 354 -5.70 -9.03 11.13
N PHE A 355 -5.46 -9.61 9.95
CA PHE A 355 -6.45 -10.19 9.06
C PHE A 355 -6.36 -11.71 9.11
N ILE A 356 -6.99 -12.30 10.15
CA ILE A 356 -6.97 -13.76 10.38
C ILE A 356 -7.43 -14.53 9.15
N LYS A 357 -8.28 -13.92 8.32
CA LYS A 357 -8.67 -14.47 7.03
C LYS A 357 -7.47 -14.89 6.19
N PHE A 358 -6.38 -14.13 6.13
CA PHE A 358 -5.20 -14.45 5.31
C PHE A 358 -4.12 -15.23 6.06
N SER A 359 -4.45 -15.78 7.22
CA SER A 359 -3.55 -16.61 8.02
C SER A 359 -3.35 -18.01 7.44
N HIS A 360 -2.34 -18.71 7.97
CA HIS A 360 -2.11 -20.12 7.67
C HIS A 360 -3.11 -21.06 8.36
N THR A 361 -3.80 -20.61 9.41
CA THR A 361 -4.62 -21.46 10.28
C THR A 361 -6.05 -21.58 9.78
N VAL A 362 -6.62 -20.48 9.30
CA VAL A 362 -8.01 -20.42 8.83
C VAL A 362 -8.13 -20.89 7.38
N VAL A 363 -9.13 -21.73 7.13
CA VAL A 363 -9.42 -22.23 5.78
C VAL A 363 -10.44 -21.30 5.10
N ASN A 364 -10.02 -20.63 4.03
CA ASN A 364 -10.93 -19.84 3.21
C ASN A 364 -11.52 -20.68 2.09
N LYS A 365 -12.85 -20.84 2.07
CA LYS A 365 -13.53 -21.32 0.88
C LYS A 365 -13.64 -20.17 -0.13
N VAL A 366 -13.05 -20.34 -1.30
CA VAL A 366 -13.00 -19.33 -2.35
C VAL A 366 -13.66 -19.90 -3.61
N ALA A 367 -14.66 -19.19 -4.14
CA ALA A 367 -15.29 -19.54 -5.41
C ALA A 367 -14.68 -18.74 -6.58
N GLU A 368 -14.33 -17.48 -6.34
CA GLU A 368 -13.74 -16.56 -7.32
C GLU A 368 -12.39 -16.06 -6.82
N LYS A 369 -11.37 -16.27 -7.64
CA LYS A 369 -9.98 -15.97 -7.31
C LYS A 369 -9.73 -14.45 -7.27
N GLU A 370 -10.41 -13.71 -8.14
CA GLU A 370 -10.37 -12.26 -8.27
C GLU A 370 -10.89 -11.59 -7.00
N SER A 371 -12.00 -12.10 -6.45
CA SER A 371 -12.57 -11.65 -5.18
C SER A 371 -11.58 -11.81 -4.02
N PHE A 372 -10.84 -12.93 -3.98
CA PHE A 372 -9.78 -13.12 -2.99
C PHE A 372 -8.65 -12.09 -3.16
N GLY A 373 -8.20 -11.85 -4.39
CA GLY A 373 -7.16 -10.86 -4.68
C GLY A 373 -7.54 -9.44 -4.26
N VAL A 374 -8.78 -9.02 -4.55
CA VAL A 374 -9.32 -7.72 -4.13
C VAL A 374 -9.36 -7.59 -2.61
N GLN A 375 -9.85 -8.62 -1.90
CA GLN A 375 -9.89 -8.63 -0.44
C GLN A 375 -8.47 -8.58 0.17
N TYR A 376 -7.51 -9.27 -0.44
CA TYR A 376 -6.11 -9.25 0.02
C TYR A 376 -5.49 -7.85 -0.15
N LYS A 377 -5.68 -7.21 -1.32
CA LYS A 377 -5.22 -5.84 -1.56
C LYS A 377 -5.87 -4.84 -0.61
N LEU A 378 -7.16 -4.99 -0.33
CA LEU A 378 -7.85 -4.16 0.65
C LEU A 378 -7.22 -4.31 2.04
N ALA A 379 -6.89 -5.54 2.46
CA ALA A 379 -6.20 -5.75 3.73
C ALA A 379 -4.80 -5.10 3.74
N CYS A 380 -4.03 -5.21 2.66
CA CYS A 380 -2.75 -4.50 2.52
C CYS A 380 -2.93 -2.98 2.67
N LEU A 381 -3.94 -2.41 2.00
CA LEU A 381 -4.21 -0.98 2.03
C LEU A 381 -4.57 -0.51 3.45
N LEU A 382 -5.45 -1.24 4.14
CA LEU A 382 -5.84 -0.92 5.51
C LEU A 382 -4.67 -1.07 6.50
N MET A 383 -3.79 -2.05 6.29
CA MET A 383 -2.54 -2.15 7.06
C MET A 383 -1.61 -0.97 6.81
N ASN A 384 -1.42 -0.55 5.55
CA ASN A 384 -0.61 0.62 5.23
C ASN A 384 -1.16 1.86 5.93
N ILE A 385 -2.48 2.10 5.87
CA ILE A 385 -3.10 3.24 6.56
C ILE A 385 -2.83 3.17 8.07
N LYS A 386 -3.05 2.01 8.69
CA LYS A 386 -2.77 1.80 10.12
C LYS A 386 -1.32 2.13 10.47
N ARG A 387 -0.37 1.62 9.69
CA ARG A 387 1.07 1.86 9.87
C ARG A 387 1.45 3.30 9.64
N PHE A 388 0.89 3.94 8.61
CA PHE A 388 1.20 5.31 8.26
C PHE A 388 0.67 6.29 9.32
N VAL A 389 -0.54 6.05 9.84
CA VAL A 389 -1.08 6.77 11.00
C VAL A 389 -0.14 6.67 12.21
N ALA A 390 0.36 5.48 12.51
CA ALA A 390 1.29 5.28 13.63
C ALA A 390 2.65 5.92 13.39
N LEU A 391 3.22 5.76 12.19
CA LEU A 391 4.52 6.30 11.81
C LEU A 391 4.53 7.84 11.84
N ARG A 392 3.40 8.45 11.47
CA ARG A 392 3.24 9.91 11.34
C ARG A 392 2.50 10.55 12.51
N ASN A 393 2.11 9.77 13.53
CA ASN A 393 1.33 10.21 14.67
C ASN A 393 0.07 11.02 14.26
N ILE A 394 -0.66 10.56 13.24
CA ILE A 394 -1.85 11.25 12.74
C ILE A 394 -2.93 11.20 13.83
N PRO A 395 -3.44 12.36 14.30
CA PRO A 395 -4.44 12.39 15.35
C PRO A 395 -5.79 11.85 14.86
N THR A 396 -6.49 11.16 15.75
CA THR A 396 -7.89 10.77 15.50
C THR A 396 -8.81 11.91 15.92
N GLU A 397 -9.72 12.28 15.04
CA GLU A 397 -10.78 13.26 15.31
C GLU A 397 -12.11 12.58 15.67
N GLN A 398 -13.02 13.34 16.28
CA GLN A 398 -14.33 12.84 16.69
C GLN A 398 -15.13 12.26 15.51
N HIS A 399 -15.03 12.86 14.32
CA HIS A 399 -15.81 12.42 13.17
C HIS A 399 -15.35 11.04 12.62
N HIS A 400 -14.08 10.65 12.86
CA HIS A 400 -13.53 9.34 12.48
C HIS A 400 -14.16 8.19 13.27
N THR A 401 -14.80 8.47 14.40
CA THR A 401 -15.35 7.47 15.32
C THR A 401 -16.87 7.44 15.37
N LEU A 402 -17.57 8.25 14.54
CA LEU A 402 -19.04 8.31 14.53
C LEU A 402 -19.70 6.95 14.30
N TRP A 403 -19.07 6.06 13.53
CA TRP A 403 -19.56 4.70 13.31
C TRP A 403 -19.64 3.83 14.57
N LEU A 404 -18.99 4.21 15.66
CA LEU A 404 -19.12 3.56 16.96
C LEU A 404 -20.44 3.92 17.66
N GLN A 405 -21.03 5.07 17.35
CA GLN A 405 -22.25 5.51 18.00
C GLN A 405 -23.42 4.58 17.66
N ASP A 406 -24.29 4.39 18.65
CA ASP A 406 -25.54 3.67 18.43
C ASP A 406 -26.40 4.45 17.43
N GLY A 407 -27.08 3.73 16.54
CA GLY A 407 -27.96 4.34 15.56
C GLY A 407 -27.29 5.01 14.35
N PHE A 408 -25.98 5.25 14.38
CA PHE A 408 -25.32 6.01 13.32
C PHE A 408 -25.39 5.32 11.94
N ASP A 409 -25.69 6.11 10.91
CA ASP A 409 -25.64 5.72 9.50
C ASP A 409 -25.28 6.94 8.64
N TYR A 410 -25.00 6.71 7.36
CA TYR A 410 -24.64 7.79 6.43
C TYR A 410 -25.74 8.86 6.35
N PRO A 411 -25.38 10.14 6.18
CA PRO A 411 -26.35 11.19 5.91
C PRO A 411 -27.16 10.85 4.66
N THR A 412 -28.44 11.20 4.70
CA THR A 412 -29.38 10.99 3.58
C THR A 412 -29.88 12.35 3.10
N LEU A 413 -30.09 12.50 1.79
CA LEU A 413 -30.80 13.67 1.29
C LEU A 413 -32.24 13.61 1.81
N PRO A 414 -32.81 14.75 2.29
CA PRO A 414 -34.22 14.80 2.57
C PRO A 414 -35.00 14.41 1.30
N ASN A 415 -36.04 13.60 1.45
CA ASN A 415 -36.99 13.28 0.38
C ASN A 415 -37.79 14.53 0.01
N ILE A 416 -37.15 15.51 -0.63
CA ILE A 416 -37.87 16.66 -1.18
C ILE A 416 -38.59 16.14 -2.42
N LYS A 417 -39.89 15.88 -2.27
CA LYS A 417 -40.81 15.70 -3.42
C LYS A 417 -40.97 17.05 -4.12
N VAL A 418 -39.91 17.58 -4.73
CA VAL A 418 -40.08 18.67 -5.69
C VAL A 418 -40.60 18.03 -6.98
N LYS A 419 -41.78 18.43 -7.42
CA LYS A 419 -42.11 18.36 -8.85
C LYS A 419 -41.17 19.34 -9.56
N LEU A 420 -39.94 18.93 -9.83
CA LEU A 420 -39.03 19.65 -10.71
C LEU A 420 -39.36 19.27 -12.15
N PRO A 421 -39.60 20.25 -13.05
CA PRO A 421 -39.59 19.99 -14.48
C PRO A 421 -38.20 19.47 -14.85
N GLN A 422 -38.14 18.25 -15.37
CA GLN A 422 -37.00 17.61 -16.06
C GLN A 422 -35.61 17.84 -15.42
N SER A 423 -35.35 17.15 -14.30
CA SER A 423 -34.01 16.99 -13.72
C SER A 423 -33.11 15.98 -14.45
N GLN A 424 -33.34 15.74 -15.75
CA GLN A 424 -32.52 14.79 -16.53
C GLN A 424 -31.14 15.36 -16.87
N ASP A 425 -30.98 16.68 -16.92
CA ASP A 425 -29.73 17.31 -17.36
C ASP A 425 -28.59 17.23 -16.34
N LEU A 426 -28.85 17.36 -15.03
CA LEU A 426 -27.79 17.27 -14.00
C LEU A 426 -27.27 15.84 -13.81
N LEU A 427 -28.15 14.84 -13.95
CA LEU A 427 -27.80 13.43 -13.85
C LEU A 427 -27.09 12.95 -15.13
N ALA A 428 -27.52 13.43 -16.30
CA ALA A 428 -26.83 13.22 -17.56
C ALA A 428 -25.44 13.88 -17.54
N THR A 429 -25.30 15.09 -17.01
CA THR A 429 -24.02 15.80 -16.90
C THR A 429 -23.04 15.08 -15.97
N ARG A 430 -23.51 14.54 -14.83
CA ARG A 430 -22.66 13.82 -13.88
C ARG A 430 -22.26 12.43 -14.38
N LYS A 431 -23.16 11.75 -15.09
CA LYS A 431 -22.88 10.49 -15.80
C LYS A 431 -21.93 10.72 -16.98
N ALA A 432 -22.12 11.78 -17.75
CA ALA A 432 -21.22 12.17 -18.83
C ALA A 432 -19.83 12.54 -18.29
N PHE A 433 -19.70 13.19 -17.14
CA PHE A 433 -18.40 13.45 -16.51
C PHE A 433 -17.69 12.16 -16.09
N PHE A 434 -18.44 11.20 -15.53
CA PHE A 434 -17.90 9.91 -15.12
C PHE A 434 -17.53 9.05 -16.34
N ASP A 435 -18.40 8.96 -17.33
CA ASP A 435 -18.17 8.21 -18.58
C ASP A 435 -17.05 8.85 -19.43
N MET A 436 -16.88 10.18 -19.40
CA MET A 436 -15.81 10.90 -20.09
C MET A 436 -14.46 10.80 -19.36
N SER A 437 -14.45 10.80 -18.03
CA SER A 437 -13.24 10.48 -17.24
C SER A 437 -12.77 9.04 -17.47
N ILE A 438 -13.71 8.13 -17.71
CA ILE A 438 -13.42 6.74 -18.09
C ILE A 438 -12.91 6.69 -19.53
N SER A 439 -13.57 7.36 -20.49
CA SER A 439 -13.17 7.40 -21.90
C SER A 439 -11.76 7.98 -22.12
N LEU A 440 -11.42 9.07 -21.42
CA LEU A 440 -10.09 9.71 -21.49
C LEU A 440 -8.99 8.84 -20.89
N GLN A 441 -9.33 7.89 -20.02
CA GLN A 441 -8.37 6.97 -19.38
C GLN A 441 -8.35 5.57 -20.00
N THR A 442 -9.43 5.15 -20.70
CA THR A 442 -9.42 3.89 -21.47
C THR A 442 -8.60 3.99 -22.75
N ARG A 443 -8.33 5.18 -23.30
CA ARG A 443 -7.45 5.30 -24.48
C ARG A 443 -5.98 5.52 -24.17
N ALA A 444 -5.64 6.03 -22.98
CA ALA A 444 -4.26 6.03 -22.50
C ALA A 444 -3.77 4.66 -21.99
N ALA A 445 -4.68 3.70 -21.83
CA ALA A 445 -4.37 2.31 -21.48
C ALA A 445 -4.31 1.37 -22.70
N ASP A 446 -4.67 1.88 -23.89
CA ASP A 446 -4.59 1.20 -25.19
C ASP A 446 -3.76 2.07 -26.15
N ASP A 447 -2.49 2.35 -25.82
CA ASP A 447 -1.53 2.85 -26.81
C ASP A 447 -0.54 1.75 -27.15
N ASP A 448 -0.96 0.94 -28.13
CA ASP A 448 -0.08 0.30 -29.10
C ASP A 448 -0.20 0.99 -30.48
N MET A 449 -0.77 2.21 -30.57
CA MET A 449 -0.91 2.95 -31.84
C MET A 449 -0.81 4.48 -31.65
N ALA A 450 0.33 5.05 -32.07
CA ALA A 450 0.60 6.49 -32.06
C ALA A 450 -0.50 7.34 -32.76
N LEU A 451 -1.00 8.38 -32.09
CA LEU A 451 -1.91 9.39 -32.67
C LEU A 451 -1.21 10.73 -32.91
N GLY A 452 -1.56 11.40 -34.01
CA GLY A 452 -0.94 12.64 -34.51
C GLY A 452 -1.50 13.93 -33.90
N ASP A 453 -0.74 15.02 -34.02
CA ASP A 453 -0.92 16.30 -33.32
C ASP A 453 -2.29 17.00 -33.54
N ASP A 454 -3.00 16.73 -34.63
CA ASP A 454 -4.31 17.34 -34.92
C ASP A 454 -5.44 16.81 -34.02
N ASP A 455 -5.36 15.57 -33.54
CA ASP A 455 -6.37 15.01 -32.63
C ASP A 455 -6.25 15.63 -31.23
N ARG A 456 -5.02 15.94 -30.82
CA ARG A 456 -4.72 16.59 -29.54
C ARG A 456 -5.25 18.02 -29.47
N ALA A 457 -5.21 18.76 -30.59
CA ALA A 457 -5.74 20.12 -30.68
C ALA A 457 -7.28 20.16 -30.60
N ASN A 458 -7.96 19.19 -31.21
CA ASN A 458 -9.42 19.07 -31.14
C ASN A 458 -9.90 18.67 -29.73
N GLU A 459 -9.13 17.87 -29.01
CA GLU A 459 -9.43 17.43 -27.66
C GLU A 459 -9.31 18.56 -26.63
N VAL A 460 -8.25 19.38 -26.72
CA VAL A 460 -8.09 20.59 -25.90
C VAL A 460 -9.24 21.57 -26.13
N LYS A 461 -9.73 21.68 -27.36
CA LYS A 461 -10.86 22.55 -27.72
C LYS A 461 -12.18 22.07 -27.09
N ALA A 462 -12.45 20.76 -27.11
CA ALA A 462 -13.65 20.15 -26.52
C ALA A 462 -13.67 20.26 -24.98
N VAL A 463 -12.52 20.09 -24.32
CA VAL A 463 -12.36 20.29 -22.87
C VAL A 463 -12.59 21.76 -22.50
N THR A 464 -12.04 22.68 -23.29
CA THR A 464 -12.18 24.12 -23.04
C THR A 464 -13.63 24.61 -23.21
N GLU A 465 -14.38 24.08 -24.19
CA GLU A 465 -15.81 24.37 -24.32
C GLU A 465 -16.65 23.78 -23.19
N SER A 466 -16.32 22.58 -22.73
CA SER A 466 -17.03 21.92 -21.62
C SER A 466 -16.84 22.65 -20.29
N ILE A 467 -15.62 23.16 -20.02
CA ILE A 467 -15.33 24.01 -18.85
C ILE A 467 -16.07 25.35 -18.94
N ARG A 468 -16.18 25.94 -20.14
CA ARG A 468 -16.98 27.15 -20.36
C ARG A 468 -18.47 26.92 -20.12
N LEU A 469 -19.01 25.77 -20.54
CA LEU A 469 -20.40 25.41 -20.32
C LEU A 469 -20.70 25.19 -18.83
N TYR A 470 -19.81 24.49 -18.11
CA TYR A 470 -19.92 24.27 -16.67
C TYR A 470 -19.92 25.59 -15.88
N ARG A 471 -19.03 26.53 -16.23
CA ARG A 471 -18.99 27.87 -15.61
C ARG A 471 -20.24 28.71 -15.87
N ARG A 472 -21.00 28.45 -16.94
CA ARG A 472 -22.28 29.12 -17.24
C ARG A 472 -23.49 28.53 -16.49
N VAL A 473 -23.38 27.29 -16.02
CA VAL A 473 -24.46 26.58 -15.33
C VAL A 473 -24.31 26.66 -13.81
N VAL A 474 -23.07 26.82 -13.32
CA VAL A 474 -22.74 26.84 -11.87
C VAL A 474 -22.41 28.24 -11.34
N GLY A 475 -22.12 29.20 -12.23
CA GLY A 475 -22.12 30.64 -11.91
C GLY A 475 -23.45 31.26 -12.31
#